data_AF-A0A7X7I7Z9-F1
#
_entry.id   AF-A0A7X7I7Z9-F1
#
_cell.length_a   1.000
_cell.length_b   1.000
_cell.length_c   1.000
_cell.angle_alpha   90.00
_cell.angle_beta   90.00
_cell.angle_gamma   90.00
#
_symmetry.space_group_name_H-M   'P 1'
#
loop_
_entity.id
_entity.type
_entity.pdbx_description
1 polymer ?
#
loop_
_entity_poly.entity_id
_entity_poly.type
_entity_poly.pdbx_seq_one_letter_code
_entity_poly.pdbx_strand_id
1 'polypeptide(L)'
;MESKKIKNRTEFFVYILAVLGLIVAVNYMGTRSFKRHDMTEGKEYSISKATKKILKGLDDIVTVKVFFSKNLPPHMNRTVTDVKDILSE
;
A
#
# COMPACT_ATOMS: atom_id res chain seq x y z
N MET A 1 -37.82 24.42 36.19
CA MET A 1 -36.81 23.41 35.81
C MET A 1 -35.82 24.07 34.87
N GLU A 2 -34.66 24.51 35.37
CA GLU A 2 -33.61 25.08 34.53
C GLU A 2 -32.86 23.95 33.81
N SER A 3 -32.92 23.94 32.48
CA SER A 3 -32.08 23.07 31.67
C SER A 3 -30.62 23.51 31.78
N LYS A 4 -29.80 22.72 32.47
CA LYS A 4 -28.33 22.84 32.40
C LYS A 4 -27.89 22.70 30.95
N LYS A 5 -27.65 23.83 30.27
CA LYS A 5 -26.99 23.85 28.97
C LYS A 5 -25.59 23.28 29.15
N ILE A 6 -25.33 22.15 28.51
CA ILE A 6 -24.02 21.49 28.51
C ILE A 6 -23.03 22.47 27.83
N LYS A 7 -22.21 23.14 28.65
CA LYS A 7 -21.25 24.18 28.25
C LYS A 7 -20.19 23.70 27.23
N ASN A 8 -20.07 22.39 27.06
CA ASN A 8 -18.99 21.75 26.29
C ASN A 8 -19.45 21.16 24.95
N ARG A 9 -20.68 21.47 24.48
CA ARG A 9 -21.17 20.92 23.20
C ARG A 9 -20.34 21.37 22.01
N THR A 10 -19.94 22.64 21.97
CA THR A 10 -19.11 23.18 20.88
C THR A 10 -17.73 22.53 20.83
N GLU A 11 -17.06 22.40 21.99
CA GLU A 11 -15.79 21.67 22.12
C GLU A 11 -15.91 20.24 21.60
N PHE A 12 -16.96 19.52 22.02
CA PHE A 12 -17.21 18.16 21.57
C PHE A 12 -17.42 18.07 20.04
N PHE A 13 -18.17 19.01 19.46
CA PHE A 13 -18.34 19.10 18.01
C PHE A 13 -17.04 19.42 17.27
N VAL A 14 -16.21 20.32 17.82
CA VAL A 14 -14.87 20.63 17.27
C VAL A 14 -13.98 19.41 17.30
N TYR A 15 -13.96 18.65 18.40
CA TYR A 15 -13.22 17.38 18.49
C TYR A 15 -13.71 16.36 17.46
N ILE A 16 -15.03 16.18 17.30
CA ILE A 16 -15.58 15.26 16.30
C ILE A 16 -15.14 15.68 14.89
N LEU A 17 -15.25 16.96 14.55
CA LEU A 17 -14.86 17.47 13.24
C LEU A 17 -13.35 17.32 13.00
N ALA A 18 -12.53 17.54 14.02
CA ALA A 18 -11.08 17.33 13.93
C ALA A 18 -10.74 15.85 13.68
N VAL A 19 -11.38 14.93 14.39
CA VAL A 19 -11.18 13.48 14.19
C VAL A 19 -11.64 13.04 12.80
N LEU A 20 -12.82 13.49 12.35
CA LEU A 20 -13.31 13.20 11.01
C LEU A 20 -12.39 13.76 9.92
N GLY A 21 -11.93 15.01 10.08
CA GLY A 21 -10.96 15.62 9.19
C GLY A 21 -9.65 14.84 9.12
N LEU A 22 -9.17 14.33 10.26
CA LEU A 22 -7.96 13.50 10.32
C LEU A 22 -8.17 12.15 9.61
N ILE A 23 -9.31 11.49 9.80
CA ILE A 23 -9.63 10.24 9.11
C ILE A 23 -9.66 10.45 7.59
N VAL A 24 -10.32 11.51 7.13
CA VAL A 24 -10.38 11.86 5.71
C VAL A 24 -8.99 12.16 5.15
N ALA A 25 -8.18 12.95 5.87
CA ALA A 25 -6.82 13.26 5.46
C ALA A 25 -5.94 12.00 5.37
N VAL A 26 -5.99 11.12 6.37
CA VAL A 26 -5.24 9.84 6.36
C VAL A 26 -5.70 8.95 5.21
N ASN A 27 -7.01 8.84 4.98
CA ASN A 27 -7.55 8.04 3.89
C ASN A 27 -7.13 8.59 2.52
N TYR A 28 -7.20 9.92 2.34
CA TYR A 28 -6.74 10.60 1.13
C TYR A 28 -5.23 10.41 0.89
N MET A 29 -4.41 10.54 1.94
CA MET A 29 -2.97 10.28 1.84
C MET A 29 -2.68 8.82 1.51
N GLY A 30 -3.43 7.88 2.11
CA GLY A 30 -3.30 6.44 1.87
C GLY A 30 -3.67 6.04 0.43
N THR A 31 -4.72 6.64 -0.14
CA THR A 31 -5.13 6.38 -1.53
C THR A 31 -4.18 6.98 -2.58
N ARG A 32 -3.44 8.05 -2.25
CA ARG A 32 -2.45 8.62 -3.18
C ARG A 32 -1.09 7.94 -3.09
N SER A 33 -0.72 7.42 -1.92
CA SER A 33 0.60 6.85 -1.64
C SER A 33 0.51 5.36 -1.33
N PHE A 34 0.12 4.55 -2.32
CA PHE A 34 0.22 3.09 -2.22
C PHE A 34 1.69 2.66 -2.25
N LYS A 35 2.36 2.70 -1.09
CA LYS A 35 3.67 2.07 -0.90
C LYS A 35 3.45 0.71 -0.26
N ARG A 36 3.80 -0.36 -0.97
CA ARG A 36 3.87 -1.72 -0.41
C ARG A 36 5.14 -1.80 0.43
N HIS A 37 5.00 -1.99 1.74
CA HIS A 37 6.13 -2.30 2.60
C HIS A 37 6.13 -3.80 2.89
N ASP A 38 7.14 -4.49 2.40
CA ASP A 38 7.33 -5.90 2.72
C ASP A 38 7.74 -6.05 4.20
N MET A 39 6.90 -6.69 5.01
CA MET A 39 7.14 -6.91 6.44
C MET A 39 7.67 -8.33 6.74
N THR A 40 8.01 -9.12 5.72
CA THR A 40 8.63 -10.43 5.93
C THR A 40 10.05 -10.28 6.50
N GLU A 41 10.46 -11.24 7.32
CA GLU A 41 11.76 -11.25 8.00
C GLU A 41 12.93 -11.15 7.00
N GLY A 42 12.81 -11.88 5.88
CA GLY A 42 13.80 -11.90 4.80
C GLY A 42 13.58 -10.91 3.66
N LYS A 43 12.52 -10.08 3.69
CA LYS A 43 12.10 -9.26 2.55
C LYS A 43 11.87 -10.08 1.28
N GLU A 44 11.18 -11.22 1.43
CA GLU A 44 10.98 -12.24 0.39
C GLU A 44 10.20 -11.74 -0.84
N TYR A 45 9.40 -10.68 -0.68
CA TYR A 45 8.60 -10.08 -1.73
C TYR A 45 9.19 -8.76 -2.23
N SER A 46 10.40 -8.40 -1.81
CA SER A 46 11.10 -7.18 -2.22
C SER A 46 12.37 -7.47 -3.00
N ILE A 47 12.64 -6.67 -4.03
CA ILE A 47 13.90 -6.74 -4.79
C ILE A 47 15.09 -6.35 -3.89
N SER A 48 16.14 -7.17 -3.91
CA SER A 48 17.36 -6.94 -3.13
C SER A 48 18.01 -5.57 -3.41
N LYS A 49 18.69 -5.00 -2.41
CA LYS A 49 19.40 -3.72 -2.58
C LYS A 49 20.46 -3.79 -3.68
N ALA A 50 21.14 -4.94 -3.82
CA ALA A 50 22.15 -5.15 -4.85
C ALA A 50 21.53 -5.10 -6.25
N THR A 51 20.42 -5.82 -6.46
CA THR A 51 19.69 -5.81 -7.74
C THR A 51 19.18 -4.41 -8.07
N LYS A 52 18.58 -3.68 -7.10
CA LYS A 52 18.15 -2.28 -7.31
C LYS A 52 19.32 -1.37 -7.72
N LYS A 53 20.52 -1.57 -7.16
CA LYS A 53 21.70 -0.78 -7.52
C LYS A 53 22.15 -1.05 -8.95
N ILE A 54 22.15 -2.31 -9.37
CA ILE A 54 22.50 -2.70 -10.75
C ILE A 54 21.48 -2.10 -11.72
N LEU A 55 20.18 -2.30 -11.47
CA LEU A 55 19.11 -1.82 -12.35
C LEU A 55 19.07 -0.29 -12.50
N LYS A 56 19.42 0.46 -11.44
CA LYS A 56 19.54 1.94 -11.52
C LYS A 56 20.68 2.44 -12.39
N GLY A 57 21.67 1.59 -12.68
CA GLY A 57 22.82 1.93 -13.53
C GLY A 57 22.63 1.53 -14.99
N LEU A 58 21.47 0.99 -15.37
CA LEU A 58 21.16 0.73 -16.78
C LEU A 58 20.54 2.00 -17.39
N ASP A 59 21.10 2.43 -18.52
CA ASP A 59 20.65 3.61 -19.27
C ASP A 59 19.45 3.32 -20.19
N ASP A 60 19.05 2.06 -20.31
CA ASP A 60 18.00 1.59 -21.22
C ASP A 60 16.90 0.82 -20.48
N ILE A 61 15.74 0.69 -21.12
CA ILE A 61 14.56 0.01 -20.58
C ILE A 61 14.76 -1.51 -20.51
N VAL A 62 14.48 -2.09 -19.35
CA VAL A 62 14.56 -3.54 -19.16
C VAL A 62 13.24 -4.19 -19.54
N THR A 63 13.25 -5.03 -20.58
CA THR A 63 12.08 -5.81 -20.98
C THR A 63 12.12 -7.20 -20.36
N VAL A 64 11.14 -7.52 -19.52
CA VAL A 64 10.98 -8.85 -18.91
C VAL A 64 9.89 -9.63 -19.65
N LYS A 65 10.22 -10.80 -20.20
CA LYS A 65 9.25 -11.71 -20.82
C LYS A 65 9.04 -12.92 -19.91
N VAL A 66 7.81 -13.09 -19.44
CA VAL A 66 7.42 -14.21 -18.56
C VAL A 66 6.49 -15.15 -19.33
N PHE A 67 6.73 -16.45 -19.21
CA PHE A 67 5.94 -17.49 -19.87
C PHE A 67 5.20 -18.32 -18.82
N PHE A 68 3.88 -18.45 -18.98
CA PHE A 68 3.04 -19.32 -18.19
C PHE A 68 2.35 -20.34 -19.10
N SER A 69 2.23 -21.59 -18.65
CA SER A 69 1.49 -22.61 -19.39
C SER A 69 -0.02 -22.31 -19.37
N LYS A 70 -0.72 -22.60 -20.48
CA LYS A 70 -2.18 -22.44 -20.57
C LYS A 70 -2.94 -23.34 -19.58
N ASN A 71 -2.37 -24.50 -19.25
CA ASN A 71 -2.94 -25.49 -18.34
C ASN A 71 -2.18 -25.50 -17.01
N LEU A 72 -2.09 -24.35 -16.35
CA LEU A 72 -1.48 -24.27 -15.02
C LEU A 72 -2.41 -24.96 -13.99
N PRO A 73 -1.89 -25.88 -13.16
CA PRO A 73 -2.68 -26.42 -12.05
C PRO A 73 -3.17 -25.29 -11.13
N PRO A 74 -4.38 -25.37 -10.54
CA PRO A 74 -4.94 -24.30 -9.71
C PRO A 74 -4.03 -23.85 -8.55
N HIS A 75 -3.22 -24.75 -7.99
CA HIS A 75 -2.28 -24.43 -6.91
C HIS A 75 -1.12 -23.53 -7.35
N MET A 76 -0.80 -23.47 -8.65
CA MET A 76 0.25 -22.63 -9.22
C MET A 76 -0.23 -21.21 -9.55
N ASN A 77 -1.54 -20.94 -9.50
CA ASN A 77 -2.08 -19.60 -9.78
C ASN A 77 -1.51 -18.54 -8.83
N ARG A 78 -1.15 -18.93 -7.61
CA ARG A 78 -0.53 -18.01 -6.64
C ARG A 78 0.82 -17.51 -7.15
N THR A 79 1.66 -18.38 -7.69
CA THR A 79 2.97 -18.00 -8.25
C THR A 79 2.84 -17.00 -9.40
N VAL A 80 1.81 -17.14 -10.24
CA VAL A 80 1.54 -16.16 -11.32
C VAL A 80 1.27 -14.78 -10.75
N THR A 81 0.43 -14.71 -9.72
CA THR A 81 0.12 -13.46 -9.02
C THR A 81 1.35 -12.88 -8.33
N ASP A 82 2.14 -13.71 -7.64
CA ASP A 82 3.35 -13.27 -6.94
C ASP A 82 4.38 -12.65 -7.91
N VAL A 83 4.60 -13.30 -9.07
CA VAL A 83 5.50 -12.76 -10.11
C VAL A 83 4.97 -11.44 -10.67
N LYS A 84 3.66 -11.34 -10.92
CA LYS A 84 3.03 -10.12 -11.43
C LYS A 84 3.14 -8.97 -10.42
N ASP A 85 2.98 -9.27 -9.14
CA ASP A 85 3.09 -8.31 -8.05
C ASP A 85 4.51 -7.75 -7.96
N ILE A 86 5.54 -8.61 -8.01
CA ILE A 86 6.96 -8.19 -7.98
C ILE A 86 7.32 -7.30 -9.17
N LEU A 87 6.78 -7.57 -10.36
CA LEU A 87 7.01 -6.77 -11.56
C LEU A 87 6.22 -5.46 -11.60
N SER A 88 5.23 -5.30 -10.73
CA SER A 88 4.39 -4.09 -10.64
C SER A 88 4.87 -3.07 -9.61
N GLU A 89 5.81 -3.46 -8.73
CA GLU A 89 6.50 -2.57 -7.78
C GLU A 89 7.57 -1.70 -8.45
#